data_AF-A0AA97I7A3-F1
#
_entry.id   AF-A0AA97I7A3-F1
#
_cell.length_a   1.000
_cell.length_b   1.000
_cell.length_c   1.000
_cell.angle_alpha   90.00
_cell.angle_beta   90.00
_cell.angle_gamma   90.00
#
_symmetry.space_group_name_H-M   'P 1'
#
loop_
_entity.id
_entity.type
_entity.pdbx_description
1 polymer ?
#
loop_
_entity_poly.entity_id
_entity_poly.type
_entity_poly.pdbx_seq_one_letter_code
_entity_poly.pdbx_strand_id
1 'polypeptide(L)' 'MKAHDSALRHGISAEDAIHAATWPLWIDDLEEDSPARQLRLGFDTQGRLLETVVLTFDSGNELVIHAMKARPQMLDLLP' A
#
# COMPACT_ATOMS: atom_id res chain seq x y z
N MET A 1 -5.85 7.19 7.22
CA MET A 1 -4.75 6.21 7.06
C MET A 1 -3.49 6.67 7.79
N LYS A 2 -2.72 5.75 8.37
CA LYS A 2 -1.35 6.00 8.90
C LYS A 2 -0.36 5.01 8.28
N ALA A 3 0.94 5.26 8.41
CA ALA A 3 1.99 4.30 8.11
C ALA A 3 2.70 3.86 9.39
N HIS A 4 2.89 2.56 9.57
CA HIS A 4 3.69 2.00 10.64
C HIS A 4 5.19 2.13 10.30
N ASP A 5 6.07 2.27 11.29
CA ASP A 5 7.52 2.45 11.07
C ASP A 5 8.13 1.29 10.25
N SER A 6 7.60 0.08 10.37
CA SER A 6 8.03 -1.08 9.58
C SER A 6 7.80 -0.90 8.08
N ALA A 7 6.81 -0.12 7.68
CA ALA A 7 6.50 0.12 6.27
C ALA A 7 7.62 0.90 5.57
N LEU A 8 8.39 1.68 6.32
CA LEU A 8 9.38 2.62 5.79
C LEU A 8 10.76 1.98 5.57
N ARG A 9 10.91 0.69 5.90
CA ARG A 9 12.20 -0.03 5.84
C ARG A 9 12.83 -0.10 4.43
N HIS A 10 12.05 0.14 3.38
CA HIS A 10 12.54 0.19 2.00
C HIS A 10 12.82 1.60 1.48
N GLY A 11 12.94 2.59 2.37
CA GLY A 11 13.31 3.96 2.01
C GLY A 11 12.19 4.76 1.35
N ILE A 12 10.93 4.31 1.51
CA ILE A 12 9.74 5.07 1.12
C ILE A 12 9.34 5.93 2.31
N SER A 13 9.05 7.21 2.06
CA SER A 13 8.56 8.12 3.10
C SER A 13 7.14 7.73 3.53
N ALA A 14 6.74 8.11 4.75
CA ALA A 14 5.37 7.88 5.19
C ALA A 14 4.34 8.61 4.31
N GLU A 15 4.69 9.81 3.85
CA GLU A 15 3.86 10.61 2.93
C GLU A 15 3.65 9.89 1.60
N ASP A 16 4.73 9.41 0.96
CA ASP A 16 4.65 8.69 -0.32
C ASP A 16 3.88 7.37 -0.19
N ALA A 17 4.14 6.62 0.89
CA ALA A 17 3.45 5.36 1.16
C ALA A 17 1.94 5.57 1.36
N ILE A 18 1.55 6.57 2.14
CA ILE A 18 0.14 6.90 2.38
C ILE A 18 -0.50 7.41 1.10
N HIS A 19 0.17 8.27 0.33
CA HIS A 19 -0.37 8.79 -0.92
C HIS A 19 -0.70 7.66 -1.91
N ALA A 20 0.27 6.76 -2.15
CA ALA A 20 0.08 5.61 -3.03
C ALA A 20 -1.02 4.66 -2.56
N ALA A 21 -1.11 4.40 -1.25
CA ALA A 21 -2.13 3.52 -0.68
C ALA A 21 -3.55 4.14 -0.64
N THR A 22 -3.64 5.47 -0.59
CA THR A 22 -4.92 6.21 -0.57
C THR A 22 -5.54 6.29 -1.97
N TRP A 23 -4.71 6.39 -3.01
CA TRP A 23 -5.15 6.51 -4.40
C TRP A 23 -4.64 5.33 -5.25
N PRO A 24 -5.05 4.08 -4.94
CA PRO A 24 -4.57 2.93 -5.65
C PRO A 24 -5.16 2.85 -7.06
N LEU A 25 -4.34 2.39 -8.00
CA LEU A 25 -4.75 1.93 -9.33
C LEU A 25 -5.31 0.50 -9.26
N TRP A 26 -4.82 -0.29 -8.30
CA TRP A 26 -5.19 -1.67 -8.12
C TRP A 26 -5.25 -2.02 -6.64
N ILE A 27 -6.24 -2.83 -6.26
CA ILE A 27 -6.41 -3.40 -4.92
C ILE A 27 -6.62 -4.90 -5.09
N ASP A 28 -5.88 -5.70 -4.33
CA ASP A 28 -6.06 -7.14 -4.22
C ASP A 28 -6.19 -7.52 -2.74
N ASP A 29 -7.21 -8.31 -2.40
CA ASP A 29 -7.46 -8.74 -1.03
C ASP A 29 -6.63 -10.01 -0.75
N LEU A 30 -5.60 -9.87 0.09
CA LEU A 30 -4.69 -10.97 0.43
C LEU A 30 -5.25 -11.87 1.52
N GLU A 31 -6.02 -11.30 2.45
CA GLU A 31 -6.65 -11.96 3.58
C GLU A 31 -7.86 -11.14 4.03
N GLU A 32 -9.02 -11.79 4.21
CA GLU A 32 -10.27 -11.12 4.55
C GLU A 32 -10.54 -11.08 6.07
N ASP A 33 -9.73 -11.78 6.88
CA ASP A 33 -9.88 -11.80 8.34
C ASP A 33 -9.49 -10.46 8.96
N SER A 34 -10.25 -10.00 9.98
CA SER A 34 -10.06 -8.68 10.59
C SER A 34 -8.79 -8.61 11.47
N PRO A 35 -7.86 -7.65 11.21
CA PRO A 35 -7.91 -6.64 10.15
C PRO A 35 -7.55 -7.20 8.77
N ALA A 36 -8.44 -6.97 7.79
CA ALA A 36 -8.25 -7.48 6.43
C ALA A 36 -7.01 -6.85 5.78
N ARG A 37 -6.27 -7.66 5.04
CA ARG A 37 -4.99 -7.28 4.44
C ARG A 37 -5.15 -7.09 2.95
N GLN A 38 -4.81 -5.90 2.48
CA GLN A 38 -4.87 -5.54 1.07
C GLN A 38 -3.48 -5.27 0.51
N LEU A 39 -3.22 -5.78 -0.68
CA LEU A 39 -2.17 -5.30 -1.56
C LEU A 39 -2.73 -4.12 -2.36
N ARG A 40 -2.05 -2.98 -2.32
CA ARG A 40 -2.44 -1.79 -3.09
C ARG A 40 -1.28 -1.31 -3.95
N LEU A 41 -1.53 -1.14 -5.25
CA LEU A 41 -0.59 -0.52 -6.18
C LEU A 41 -1.04 0.91 -6.47
N GLY A 42 -0.16 1.89 -6.30
CA GLY A 42 -0.48 3.30 -6.55
C GLY A 42 0.77 4.14 -6.76
N PHE A 43 0.59 5.32 -7.38
CA PHE A 43 1.69 6.26 -7.56
C PHE A 43 1.91 7.05 -6.28
N ASP A 44 3.17 7.31 -5.94
CA ASP A 44 3.51 8.27 -4.90
C ASP A 44 3.49 9.72 -5.40
N THR A 45 3.87 10.65 -4.52
CA THR A 45 3.89 12.09 -4.82
C THR A 45 4.88 12.48 -5.93
N GLN A 46 5.80 11.57 -6.27
CA GLN A 46 6.84 11.75 -7.28
C GLN A 46 6.55 10.95 -8.57
N GLY A 47 5.37 10.31 -8.67
CA GLY A 47 4.98 9.51 -9.83
C GLY A 47 5.67 8.15 -9.91
N ARG A 48 6.29 7.66 -8.83
CA ARG A 48 6.85 6.30 -8.78
C ARG A 48 5.74 5.34 -8.40
N LEU A 49 5.60 4.24 -9.14
CA LEU A 49 4.65 3.19 -8.77
C LEU A 49 5.16 2.44 -7.53
N LEU A 50 4.35 2.42 -6.48
CA LEU A 50 4.63 1.72 -5.24
C LEU A 50 3.69 0.53 -5.07
N GLU A 51 4.22 -0.50 -4.42
CA GLU A 51 3.50 -1.64 -3.88
C GLU A 51 3.39 -1.44 -2.36
N THR A 52 2.17 -1.44 -1.83
CA THR A 52 1.89 -1.25 -0.41
C THR A 52 1.03 -2.37 0.14
N VAL A 53 1.20 -2.71 1.42
CA VAL A 53 0.29 -3.58 2.16
C VAL A 53 -0.42 -2.77 3.22
N VAL A 54 -1.75 -2.78 3.18
CA VAL A 54 -2.63 -2.02 4.06
C VAL A 54 -3.47 -2.97 4.90
N LEU A 55 -3.46 -2.76 6.21
CA LEU A 55 -4.45 -3.34 7.12
C LEU A 55 -5.69 -2.44 7.15
N THR A 56 -6.84 -3.02 6.91
CA THR A 56 -8.16 -2.38 7.00
C THR A 56 -8.90 -2.96 8.19
N PHE A 57 -9.31 -2.09 9.11
CA PHE A 57 -9.97 -2.50 10.35
C PHE A 57 -11.48 -2.30 10.23
N ASP A 58 -12.28 -3.08 10.94
CA ASP A 58 -13.76 -2.94 10.95
C ASP A 58 -14.23 -1.55 11.40
N SER A 59 -13.38 -0.80 12.11
CA SER A 59 -13.60 0.60 12.49
C SER A 59 -13.49 1.59 11.33
N GLY A 60 -13.10 1.15 10.13
CA GLY A 60 -12.76 1.99 8.97
C GLY A 60 -11.37 2.61 9.05
N ASN A 61 -10.60 2.33 10.12
CA ASN A 61 -9.21 2.74 10.19
C ASN A 61 -8.36 1.93 9.20
N GLU A 62 -7.28 2.55 8.73
CA GLU A 62 -6.34 1.93 7.81
C GLU A 62 -4.89 2.19 8.23
N LEU A 63 -4.05 1.17 8.10
CA LEU A 63 -2.63 1.22 8.46
C LEU A 63 -1.77 0.58 7.38
N VAL A 64 -0.86 1.35 6.77
CA VAL A 64 0.18 0.83 5.87
C VAL A 64 1.24 0.14 6.72
N ILE A 65 1.48 -1.15 6.46
CA ILE A 65 2.46 -1.98 7.19
C ILE A 65 3.67 -2.36 6.33
N HIS A 66 3.59 -2.16 5.02
CA HIS A 66 4.67 -2.37 4.06
C HIS A 66 4.56 -1.35 2.91
N ALA A 67 5.68 -0.79 2.47
CA ALA A 67 5.76 0.04 1.27
C ALA A 67 7.11 -0.13 0.58
N MET A 68 7.09 -0.35 -0.73
CA MET A 68 8.29 -0.43 -1.56
C MET A 68 7.99 0.02 -2.99
N LYS A 69 9.03 0.25 -3.80
CA LYS A 69 8.84 0.40 -5.25
C LYS A 69 8.20 -0.88 -5.80
N ALA A 70 7.20 -0.71 -6.67
CA ALA A 70 6.53 -1.85 -7.29
C ALA A 70 7.54 -2.74 -8.00
N ARG A 71 7.49 -4.03 -7.72
CA ARG A 71 8.31 -5.03 -8.41
C ARG A 71 7.82 -5.16 -9.85
N PRO A 72 8.69 -5.49 -10.82
CA PRO A 72 8.29 -5.58 -12.24
C PRO A 72 7.06 -6.46 -12.49
N GLN A 73 6.90 -7.56 -11.76
CA GLN A 73 5.76 -8.48 -11.91
C GLN A 73 4.42 -7.87 -11.47
N MET A 74 4.42 -6.81 -10.65
CA MET A 74 3.18 -6.15 -10.24
C MET A 74 2.53 -5.37 -11.40
N LEU A 75 3.29 -5.06 -12.45
CA LEU A 75 2.74 -4.42 -13.65
C LEU A 75 1.77 -5.34 -14.40
N ASP A 76 1.91 -6.67 -14.25
CA ASP A 76 1.03 -7.65 -14.88
C ASP A 76 -0.38 -7.65 -14.26
N LEU A 77 -0.57 -6.99 -13.11
CA LEU A 77 -1.87 -6.83 -12.43
C LEU A 77 -2.63 -5.58 -12.89
N LEU A 78 -1.98 -4.67 -13.63
CA LEU A 78 -2.61 -3.43 -14.08
C LEU A 78 -3.43 -3.66 -15.37
N PRO A 79 -4.57 -2.96 -15.54
CA PRO A 79 -5.43 -3.09 -16.72
C PRO A 79 -4.85 -2.48 -18.00
#